data_AF-A0A1N7JXE8-F1
#
_entry.id   AF-A0A1N7JXE8-F1
#
_cell.length_a   1.000
_cell.length_b   1.000
_cell.length_c   1.000
_cell.angle_alpha   90.00
_cell.angle_beta   90.00
_cell.angle_gamma   90.00
#
_symmetry.space_group_name_H-M   'P 1'
#
loop_
_entity.id
_entity.type
_entity.pdbx_description
1 polymer ?
#
loop_
_entity_poly.entity_id
_entity_poly.type
_entity_poly.pdbx_seq_one_letter_code
_entity_poly.pdbx_strand_id
1 'polypeptide(L)'
;MSIEQMKNQTQQAIEAEVNRFRKEIDQINQSLDPRYESVAFKNDVISKKRKELEQRVREQEETFRKEAKQELEHAEAQAATSTIRPTESDRALAESTLSEFSSALALSYNDKQKAQAREELESKLSHMSREQLYAIKTQLPSVLRNAAGDEEALKQVRPIHRKLSEVKTEEQEQAETTKELADARVDGSFKRLKLTHKAFKPEKPEAGSEPINYVNPLYPKKHK
;
A
#
# COMPACT_ATOMS: atom_id res chain seq x y z
N MET A 1 -10.60 -4.32 -16.79
CA MET A 1 -9.52 -3.32 -16.78
C MET A 1 -8.71 -3.61 -15.53
N SER A 2 -7.38 -3.72 -15.58
CA SER A 2 -6.63 -4.07 -14.37
C SER A 2 -6.62 -2.91 -13.36
N ILE A 3 -6.48 -3.20 -12.07
CA ILE A 3 -6.41 -2.17 -11.03
C ILE A 3 -5.25 -1.18 -11.23
N GLU A 4 -4.14 -1.64 -11.83
CA GLU A 4 -3.04 -0.77 -12.23
C GLU A 4 -3.44 0.21 -13.34
N GLN A 5 -4.19 -0.26 -14.35
CA GLN A 5 -4.74 0.60 -15.39
C GLN A 5 -5.72 1.62 -14.82
N MET A 6 -6.62 1.20 -13.92
CA MET A 6 -7.57 2.10 -13.24
C MET A 6 -6.86 3.18 -12.43
N LYS A 7 -5.82 2.79 -11.68
CA LYS A 7 -4.97 3.71 -10.92
C LYS A 7 -4.29 4.73 -11.83
N ASN A 8 -3.65 4.30 -12.91
CA ASN A 8 -2.95 5.18 -13.84
C ASN A 8 -3.91 6.15 -14.54
N GLN A 9 -5.08 5.68 -14.97
CA GLN A 9 -6.12 6.54 -15.58
C GLN A 9 -6.64 7.57 -14.58
N THR A 10 -6.89 7.17 -13.33
CA THR A 10 -7.35 8.09 -12.28
C THR A 10 -6.29 9.14 -11.96
N GLN A 11 -5.02 8.75 -11.86
CA GLN A 11 -3.91 9.68 -11.66
C GLN A 11 -3.81 10.71 -12.79
N GLN A 12 -3.93 10.27 -14.04
CA GLN A 12 -3.94 11.16 -15.21
C GLN A 12 -5.14 12.10 -15.21
N ALA A 13 -6.32 11.62 -14.82
CA ALA A 13 -7.53 12.44 -14.71
C ALA A 13 -7.38 13.52 -13.62
N ILE A 14 -6.85 13.16 -12.45
CA ILE A 14 -6.56 14.12 -11.36
C ILE A 14 -5.51 15.14 -11.82
N GLU A 15 -4.45 14.69 -12.51
CA GLU A 15 -3.43 15.59 -13.03
C GLU A 15 -3.98 16.57 -14.08
N ALA A 16 -4.87 16.11 -14.96
CA ALA A 16 -5.55 16.97 -15.93
C ALA A 16 -6.39 18.06 -15.23
N GLU A 17 -7.14 17.70 -14.18
CA GLU A 17 -7.91 18.67 -13.37
C GLU A 17 -7.00 19.65 -12.63
N VAL A 18 -5.88 19.19 -12.07
CA VAL A 18 -4.86 20.04 -11.44
C VAL A 18 -4.26 21.04 -12.44
N ASN A 19 -3.93 20.58 -13.65
CA ASN A 19 -3.37 21.43 -14.70
C ASN A 19 -4.40 22.44 -15.23
N ARG A 20 -5.66 22.02 -15.36
CA ARG A 20 -6.77 22.91 -15.69
C ARG A 20 -6.93 24.00 -14.63
N PHE A 21 -6.95 23.63 -13.35
CA PHE A 21 -7.02 24.59 -12.25
C PHE A 21 -5.88 25.61 -12.30
N ARG A 22 -4.63 25.19 -12.51
CA ARG A 22 -3.49 26.11 -12.64
C ARG A 22 -3.72 27.15 -13.74
N LYS A 23 -4.15 26.70 -14.93
CA LYS A 23 -4.46 27.59 -16.06
C LYS A 23 -5.59 28.56 -15.72
N GLU A 24 -6.66 28.09 -15.09
CA GLU A 24 -7.79 28.95 -14.68
C GLU A 24 -7.35 30.01 -13.67
N ILE A 25 -6.48 29.67 -12.71
CA ILE A 25 -5.94 30.64 -11.75
C ILE A 25 -5.01 31.65 -12.42
N ASP A 26 -4.15 31.22 -13.35
CA ASP A 26 -3.28 32.12 -14.09
C ASP A 26 -4.09 33.12 -14.95
N GLN A 27 -5.17 32.65 -15.58
CA GLN A 27 -6.11 33.50 -16.31
C GLN A 27 -6.80 34.53 -15.41
N ILE A 28 -7.26 34.13 -14.21
CA ILE A 28 -7.82 35.07 -13.22
C ILE A 28 -6.75 36.09 -12.79
N ASN A 29 -5.51 35.66 -12.62
CA ASN A 29 -4.43 36.53 -12.18
C ASN A 29 -3.99 37.56 -13.20
N GLN A 30 -4.06 37.21 -14.49
CA GLN A 30 -3.64 38.04 -15.62
C GLN A 30 -4.83 38.74 -16.31
N SER A 31 -6.05 38.55 -15.80
CA SER A 31 -7.25 39.14 -16.40
C SER A 31 -7.21 40.67 -16.34
N LEU A 32 -7.59 41.31 -17.45
CA LEU A 32 -7.80 42.75 -17.55
C LEU A 32 -9.23 43.18 -17.16
N ASP A 33 -10.07 42.25 -16.70
CA ASP A 33 -11.43 42.59 -16.24
C ASP A 33 -11.33 43.37 -14.91
N PRO A 34 -11.90 44.60 -14.84
CA PRO A 34 -11.83 45.47 -13.66
C PRO A 34 -12.35 44.81 -12.38
N ARG A 35 -13.21 43.80 -12.48
CA ARG A 35 -13.73 43.07 -11.31
C ARG A 35 -12.62 42.35 -10.55
N TYR A 36 -11.55 41.92 -11.23
CA TYR A 36 -10.41 41.25 -10.61
C TYR A 36 -9.37 42.22 -10.02
N GLU A 37 -9.55 43.54 -10.17
CA GLU A 37 -8.77 44.54 -9.41
C GLU A 37 -9.12 44.49 -7.92
N SER A 38 -10.35 44.08 -7.57
CA SER A 38 -10.75 43.82 -6.19
C SER A 38 -10.14 42.52 -5.67
N VAL A 39 -9.21 42.64 -4.71
CA VAL A 39 -8.59 41.50 -4.02
C VAL A 39 -9.64 40.59 -3.40
N ALA A 40 -10.71 41.15 -2.82
CA ALA A 40 -11.78 40.38 -2.21
C ALA A 40 -12.56 39.54 -3.23
N PHE A 41 -12.93 40.13 -4.37
CA PHE A 41 -13.62 39.41 -5.44
C PHE A 41 -12.75 38.30 -6.03
N LYS A 42 -11.47 38.61 -6.30
CA LYS A 42 -10.49 37.66 -6.81
C LYS A 42 -10.31 36.47 -5.86
N ASN A 43 -10.20 36.73 -4.56
CA ASN A 43 -10.08 35.68 -3.55
C ASN A 43 -11.34 34.81 -3.42
N ASP A 44 -12.53 35.37 -3.56
CA ASP A 44 -13.79 34.60 -3.59
C ASP A 44 -13.84 33.66 -4.81
N VAL A 45 -13.52 34.16 -6.01
CA VAL A 45 -13.49 33.34 -7.24
C VAL A 45 -12.45 32.22 -7.12
N ILE A 46 -11.23 32.52 -6.64
CA ILE A 46 -10.20 31.51 -6.39
C ILE A 46 -10.67 30.50 -5.31
N SER A 47 -11.40 30.94 -4.29
CA SER A 47 -12.01 30.06 -3.28
C SER A 47 -13.01 29.07 -3.89
N LYS A 48 -13.90 29.54 -4.76
CA LYS A 48 -14.85 28.70 -5.50
C LYS A 48 -14.12 27.67 -6.36
N LYS A 49 -13.10 28.09 -7.11
CA LYS A 49 -12.27 27.19 -7.93
C LYS A 49 -11.53 26.13 -7.11
N ARG A 50 -11.06 26.47 -5.91
CA ARG A 50 -10.45 25.49 -4.99
C ARG A 50 -11.44 24.43 -4.56
N LYS A 51 -12.64 24.83 -4.15
CA LYS A 51 -13.71 23.90 -3.75
C LYS A 51 -14.16 23.01 -4.90
N GLU A 52 -14.27 23.56 -6.11
CA GLU A 52 -14.58 22.79 -7.33
C GLU A 52 -13.53 21.71 -7.59
N LEU A 53 -12.23 22.05 -7.53
CA LEU A 53 -11.16 21.08 -7.70
C LEU A 53 -11.16 20.02 -6.60
N GLU A 54 -11.32 20.43 -5.33
CA GLU A 54 -11.41 19.51 -4.18
C GLU A 54 -12.54 18.49 -4.35
N GLN A 55 -13.72 18.95 -4.80
CA GLN A 55 -14.86 18.10 -5.05
C GLN A 55 -14.60 17.10 -6.19
N ARG A 56 -14.05 17.55 -7.33
CA ARG A 56 -13.75 16.67 -8.47
C ARG A 56 -12.70 15.62 -8.14
N VAL A 57 -11.63 16.01 -7.44
CA VAL A 57 -10.59 15.06 -7.02
C VAL A 57 -11.19 14.02 -6.07
N ARG A 58 -12.05 14.45 -5.13
CA ARG A 58 -12.73 13.53 -4.22
C ARG A 58 -13.63 12.54 -4.95
N GLU A 59 -14.41 13.00 -5.94
CA GLU A 59 -15.27 12.12 -6.75
C GLU A 59 -14.45 11.07 -7.52
N GLN A 60 -13.29 11.47 -8.06
CA GLN A 60 -12.36 10.56 -8.75
C GLN A 60 -11.72 9.55 -7.78
N GLU A 61 -11.32 9.98 -6.58
CA GLU A 61 -10.83 9.08 -5.53
C GLU A 61 -11.89 8.08 -5.07
N GLU A 62 -13.13 8.54 -4.86
CA GLU A 62 -14.25 7.69 -4.42
C GLU A 62 -14.60 6.66 -5.50
N THR A 63 -14.58 7.05 -6.78
CA THR A 63 -14.78 6.15 -7.92
C THR A 63 -13.70 5.08 -7.96
N PHE A 64 -12.43 5.48 -7.90
CA PHE A 64 -11.29 4.55 -7.89
C PHE A 64 -11.39 3.58 -6.71
N ARG A 65 -11.68 4.06 -5.48
CA ARG A 65 -11.81 3.19 -4.31
C ARG A 65 -12.92 2.17 -4.46
N LYS A 66 -14.06 2.57 -5.05
CA LYS A 66 -15.19 1.66 -5.26
C LYS A 66 -14.83 0.56 -6.26
N GLU A 67 -14.23 0.93 -7.39
CA GLU A 67 -13.83 -0.02 -8.44
C GLU A 67 -12.69 -0.93 -7.96
N ALA A 68 -11.68 -0.35 -7.30
CA ALA A 68 -10.58 -1.10 -6.69
C ALA A 68 -11.06 -2.11 -5.65
N LYS A 69 -12.06 -1.75 -4.83
CA LYS A 69 -12.67 -2.67 -3.86
C LYS A 69 -13.39 -3.83 -4.55
N GLN A 70 -14.12 -3.56 -5.63
CA GLN A 70 -14.79 -4.63 -6.39
C GLN A 70 -13.79 -5.60 -7.04
N GLU A 71 -12.70 -5.08 -7.59
CA GLU A 71 -11.63 -5.90 -8.16
C GLU A 71 -10.92 -6.72 -7.08
N LEU A 72 -10.68 -6.13 -5.90
CA LEU A 72 -10.11 -6.84 -4.76
C LEU A 72 -11.04 -7.97 -4.27
N GLU A 73 -12.34 -7.71 -4.11
CA GLU A 73 -13.32 -8.73 -3.72
C GLU A 73 -13.35 -9.90 -4.73
N HIS A 74 -13.26 -9.59 -6.02
CA HIS A 74 -13.19 -10.60 -7.07
C HIS A 74 -11.88 -11.42 -6.99
N ALA A 75 -10.72 -10.76 -6.82
CA ALA A 75 -9.43 -11.42 -6.67
C ALA A 75 -9.38 -12.29 -5.41
N GLU A 76 -9.93 -11.81 -4.28
CA GLU A 76 -10.04 -12.58 -3.03
C GLU A 76 -10.94 -13.81 -3.20
N ALA A 77 -12.06 -13.70 -3.92
CA ALA A 77 -12.93 -14.84 -4.21
C ALA A 77 -12.23 -15.90 -5.08
N GLN A 78 -11.44 -15.48 -6.08
CA GLN A 78 -10.63 -16.39 -6.88
C GLN A 78 -9.54 -17.05 -6.03
N ALA A 79 -8.80 -16.27 -5.23
CA ALA A 79 -7.79 -16.76 -4.32
C ALA A 79 -8.34 -17.78 -3.31
N ALA A 80 -9.56 -17.57 -2.80
CA ALA A 80 -10.21 -18.48 -1.85
C ALA A 80 -10.54 -19.85 -2.44
N THR A 81 -10.77 -19.94 -3.76
CA THR A 81 -11.06 -21.19 -4.46
C THR A 81 -9.83 -21.81 -5.12
N SER A 82 -8.75 -21.05 -5.25
CA SER A 82 -7.50 -21.52 -5.83
C SER A 82 -6.84 -22.59 -4.97
N THR A 83 -6.38 -23.66 -5.62
CA THR A 83 -5.66 -24.75 -4.96
C THR A 83 -4.51 -25.20 -5.82
N ILE A 84 -3.32 -25.32 -5.23
CA ILE A 84 -2.20 -26.03 -5.87
C ILE A 84 -2.49 -27.52 -5.81
N ARG A 85 -2.36 -28.21 -6.93
CA ARG A 85 -2.58 -29.66 -7.04
C ARG A 85 -1.27 -30.35 -7.40
N PRO A 86 -0.45 -30.75 -6.42
CA PRO A 86 0.78 -31.48 -6.70
C PRO A 86 0.48 -32.83 -7.34
N THR A 87 1.29 -33.19 -8.32
CA THR A 87 1.27 -34.51 -8.97
C THR A 87 1.73 -35.60 -8.00
N GLU A 88 1.52 -36.88 -8.34
CA GLU A 88 2.06 -37.98 -7.55
C GLU A 88 3.60 -37.94 -7.48
N SER A 89 4.26 -37.56 -8.58
CA SER A 89 5.72 -37.37 -8.61
C SER A 89 6.17 -36.27 -7.65
N ASP A 90 5.45 -35.15 -7.55
CA ASP A 90 5.80 -34.08 -6.61
C ASP A 90 5.66 -34.54 -5.16
N ARG A 91 4.62 -35.34 -4.87
CA ARG A 91 4.40 -35.91 -3.53
C ARG A 91 5.48 -36.91 -3.14
N ALA A 92 5.89 -37.77 -4.07
CA ALA A 92 6.95 -38.74 -3.86
C ALA A 92 8.31 -38.04 -3.66
N LEU A 93 8.60 -37.00 -4.43
CA LEU A 93 9.80 -36.19 -4.26
C LEU A 93 9.81 -35.46 -2.91
N ALA A 94 8.67 -34.89 -2.52
CA ALA A 94 8.50 -34.24 -1.21
C ALA A 94 8.74 -35.22 -0.06
N GLU A 95 8.19 -36.43 -0.17
CA GLU A 95 8.35 -37.48 0.83
C GLU A 95 9.81 -37.92 0.95
N SER A 96 10.48 -38.18 -0.17
CA SER A 96 11.92 -38.51 -0.19
C SER A 96 12.75 -37.40 0.44
N THR A 97 12.50 -36.15 0.04
CA THR A 97 13.24 -34.98 0.53
C THR A 97 13.07 -34.78 2.04
N LEU A 98 11.84 -34.92 2.54
CA LEU A 98 11.54 -34.78 3.96
C LEU A 98 12.05 -35.97 4.79
N SER A 99 12.04 -37.18 4.22
CA SER A 99 12.61 -38.37 4.85
C SER A 99 14.13 -38.26 5.00
N GLU A 100 14.82 -37.80 3.97
CA GLU A 100 16.26 -37.50 4.00
C GLU A 100 16.57 -36.46 5.10
N PHE A 101 15.81 -35.36 5.14
CA PHE A 101 15.99 -34.33 6.15
C PHE A 101 15.70 -34.84 7.57
N SER A 102 14.61 -35.59 7.77
CA SER A 102 14.28 -36.18 9.07
C SER A 102 15.36 -37.15 9.55
N SER A 103 15.92 -37.94 8.63
CA SER A 103 17.02 -38.85 8.93
C SER A 103 18.31 -38.10 9.28
N ALA A 104 18.62 -37.03 8.54
CA ALA A 104 19.77 -36.18 8.82
C ALA A 104 19.66 -35.51 10.21
N LEU A 105 18.47 -35.05 10.60
CA LEU A 105 18.22 -34.53 11.94
C LEU A 105 18.40 -35.59 13.03
N ALA A 106 17.88 -36.79 12.82
CA ALA A 106 17.96 -37.90 13.79
C ALA A 106 19.39 -38.44 13.97
N LEU A 107 20.20 -38.43 12.92
CA LEU A 107 21.60 -38.88 12.94
C LEU A 107 22.59 -37.79 13.35
N SER A 108 22.14 -36.55 13.52
CA SER A 108 23.01 -35.42 13.92
C SER A 108 23.25 -35.41 15.43
N TYR A 109 24.52 -35.33 15.83
CA TYR A 109 24.94 -35.39 17.25
C TYR A 109 25.14 -34.02 17.89
N ASN A 110 25.10 -32.94 17.10
CA ASN A 110 25.27 -31.56 17.59
C ASN A 110 24.50 -30.54 16.73
N ASP A 111 24.37 -29.33 17.25
CA ASP A 111 23.61 -28.24 16.60
C ASP A 111 24.18 -27.84 15.24
N LYS A 112 25.50 -27.94 15.05
CA LYS A 112 26.15 -27.60 13.78
C LYS A 112 25.73 -28.56 12.66
N GLN A 113 25.67 -29.86 12.95
CA GLN A 113 25.19 -30.86 11.98
C GLN A 113 23.69 -30.70 11.68
N LYS A 114 22.88 -30.38 12.70
CA LYS A 114 21.45 -30.07 12.52
C LYS A 114 21.25 -28.82 11.66
N ALA A 115 22.07 -27.78 11.85
CA ALA A 115 22.04 -26.58 11.02
C ALA A 115 22.45 -26.87 9.57
N GLN A 116 23.45 -27.74 9.35
CA GLN A 116 23.84 -28.17 8.01
C GLN A 116 22.70 -28.92 7.30
N ALA A 117 22.01 -29.82 8.00
CA ALA A 117 20.85 -30.51 7.44
C ALA A 117 19.73 -29.54 7.02
N ARG A 118 19.54 -28.45 7.79
CA ARG A 118 18.62 -27.36 7.43
C ARG A 118 19.08 -26.64 6.16
N GLU A 119 20.34 -26.25 6.08
CA GLU A 119 20.92 -25.55 4.93
C GLU A 119 20.84 -26.39 3.65
N GLU A 120 21.11 -27.68 3.73
CA GLU A 120 20.96 -28.62 2.61
C GLU A 120 19.52 -28.71 2.13
N LEU A 121 18.54 -28.80 3.06
CA LEU A 121 17.13 -28.76 2.69
C LEU A 121 16.77 -27.40 2.07
N GLU A 122 17.18 -26.28 2.66
CA GLU A 122 16.91 -24.94 2.12
C GLU A 122 17.47 -24.75 0.71
N SER A 123 18.66 -25.29 0.43
CA SER A 123 19.27 -25.29 -0.90
C SER A 123 18.49 -26.15 -1.90
N LYS A 124 17.93 -27.30 -1.48
CA LYS A 124 17.03 -28.08 -2.34
C LYS A 124 15.75 -27.32 -2.63
N LEU A 125 15.14 -26.73 -1.60
CA LEU A 125 13.89 -25.97 -1.72
C LEU A 125 14.03 -24.77 -2.69
N SER A 126 15.19 -24.12 -2.78
CA SER A 126 15.38 -22.99 -3.70
C SER A 126 15.34 -23.37 -5.19
N HIS A 127 15.43 -24.65 -5.52
CA HIS A 127 15.39 -25.14 -6.90
C HIS A 127 14.09 -25.88 -7.25
N MET A 128 13.13 -25.94 -6.33
CA MET A 128 11.87 -26.67 -6.51
C MET A 128 10.78 -25.81 -7.14
N SER A 129 9.88 -26.46 -7.88
CA SER A 129 8.67 -25.81 -8.40
C SER A 129 7.69 -25.48 -7.27
N ARG A 130 6.70 -24.62 -7.56
CA ARG A 130 5.66 -24.24 -6.59
C ARG A 130 4.86 -25.45 -6.11
N GLU A 131 4.54 -26.39 -7.00
CA GLU A 131 3.82 -27.62 -6.70
C GLU A 131 4.61 -28.52 -5.74
N GLN A 132 5.92 -28.64 -5.96
CA GLN A 132 6.83 -29.40 -5.11
C GLN A 132 6.95 -28.75 -3.72
N LEU A 133 7.12 -27.43 -3.67
CA LEU A 133 7.13 -26.69 -2.41
C LEU A 133 5.81 -26.83 -1.64
N TYR A 134 4.68 -26.83 -2.34
CA TYR A 134 3.38 -27.06 -1.73
C TYR A 134 3.23 -28.50 -1.22
N ALA A 135 3.70 -29.50 -1.97
CA ALA A 135 3.72 -30.89 -1.51
C ALA A 135 4.53 -31.02 -0.20
N ILE A 136 5.72 -30.41 -0.14
CA ILE A 136 6.55 -30.37 1.08
C ILE A 136 5.81 -29.64 2.20
N LYS A 137 5.18 -28.49 1.94
CA LYS A 137 4.38 -27.74 2.93
C LYS A 137 3.29 -28.61 3.56
N THR A 138 2.58 -29.41 2.76
CA THR A 138 1.52 -30.28 3.26
C THR A 138 2.03 -31.45 4.11
N GLN A 139 3.24 -31.94 3.84
CA GLN A 139 3.84 -33.08 4.52
C GLN A 139 4.73 -32.68 5.71
N LEU A 140 5.31 -31.47 5.73
CA LEU A 140 6.20 -30.99 6.80
C LEU A 140 5.64 -31.14 8.24
N PRO A 141 4.32 -30.99 8.50
CA PRO A 141 3.77 -31.24 9.83
C PRO A 141 3.97 -32.67 10.36
N SER A 142 4.19 -33.69 9.50
CA SER A 142 4.57 -35.03 9.96
C SER A 142 6.00 -35.04 10.54
N VAL A 143 6.94 -34.33 9.91
CA VAL A 143 8.31 -34.18 10.39
C VAL A 143 8.35 -33.43 11.72
N LEU A 144 7.55 -32.36 11.86
CA LEU A 144 7.41 -31.64 13.14
C LEU A 144 6.90 -32.55 14.27
N ARG A 145 5.97 -33.47 13.98
CA ARG A 145 5.48 -34.45 14.95
C ARG A 145 6.54 -35.48 15.32
N ASN A 146 7.35 -35.93 14.36
CA ASN A 146 8.44 -36.86 14.63
C ASN A 146 9.58 -36.23 15.44
N ALA A 147 9.79 -34.93 15.29
CA ALA A 147 10.75 -34.14 16.08
C ALA A 147 10.18 -33.63 17.41
N ALA A 148 8.92 -33.95 17.76
CA ALA A 148 8.27 -33.50 18.99
C ALA A 148 8.90 -34.19 20.21
N GLY A 149 9.98 -33.60 20.71
CA GLY A 149 10.81 -34.15 21.78
C GLY A 149 12.28 -33.73 21.68
N ASP A 150 12.71 -33.28 20.50
CA ASP A 150 14.05 -32.72 20.26
C ASP A 150 13.93 -31.22 19.97
N GLU A 151 14.15 -30.38 21.00
CA GLU A 151 14.04 -28.92 20.88
C GLU A 151 15.02 -28.34 19.84
N GLU A 152 16.22 -28.91 19.72
CA GLU A 152 17.21 -28.45 18.75
C GLU A 152 16.80 -28.79 17.33
N ALA A 153 16.20 -29.95 17.10
CA ALA A 153 15.60 -30.28 15.80
C ALA A 153 14.45 -29.33 15.46
N LEU A 154 13.55 -29.04 16.43
CA LEU A 154 12.45 -28.09 16.22
C LEU A 154 12.93 -26.67 15.88
N LYS A 155 14.05 -26.21 16.46
CA LYS A 155 14.67 -24.92 16.09
C LYS A 155 15.08 -24.89 14.62
N GLN A 156 15.45 -26.03 14.02
CA GLN A 156 15.81 -26.11 12.60
C GLN A 156 14.60 -26.24 11.66
N VAL A 157 13.52 -26.91 12.09
CA VAL A 157 12.33 -27.07 11.23
C VAL A 157 11.46 -25.81 11.18
N ARG A 158 11.42 -25.00 12.24
CA ARG A 158 10.59 -23.78 12.32
C ARG A 158 10.88 -22.74 11.21
N PRO A 159 12.13 -22.38 10.90
CA PRO A 159 12.44 -21.48 9.78
C PRO A 159 11.92 -22.01 8.44
N ILE A 160 12.05 -23.31 8.19
CA ILE A 160 11.57 -23.96 6.96
C ILE A 160 10.05 -23.87 6.88
N HIS A 161 9.36 -24.16 7.98
CA HIS A 161 7.90 -24.03 8.06
C HIS A 161 7.46 -22.59 7.74
N ARG A 162 8.16 -21.59 8.29
CA ARG A 162 7.88 -20.18 7.97
C ARG A 162 8.08 -19.89 6.48
N LYS A 163 9.21 -20.30 5.89
CA LYS A 163 9.48 -20.12 4.45
C LYS A 163 8.42 -20.79 3.57
N LEU A 164 7.99 -22.00 3.90
CA LEU A 164 6.95 -22.71 3.15
C LEU A 164 5.54 -22.15 3.39
N SER A 165 5.30 -21.47 4.52
CA SER A 165 4.03 -20.78 4.75
C SER A 165 3.78 -19.67 3.72
N GLU A 166 4.85 -19.08 3.17
CA GLU A 166 4.83 -18.05 2.13
C GLU A 166 4.49 -18.60 0.73
N VAL A 167 4.50 -19.93 0.53
CA VAL A 167 4.09 -20.55 -0.74
C VAL A 167 2.59 -20.33 -0.92
N LYS A 168 2.27 -19.48 -1.90
CA LYS A 168 0.93 -19.05 -2.28
C LYS A 168 0.58 -19.55 -3.69
N THR A 169 -0.71 -19.60 -3.99
CA THR A 169 -1.19 -19.77 -5.37
C THR A 169 -0.97 -18.48 -6.16
N GLU A 170 -1.01 -18.55 -7.49
CA GLU A 170 -0.92 -17.35 -8.34
C GLU A 170 -2.05 -16.37 -8.03
N GLU A 171 -3.25 -16.90 -7.79
CA GLU A 171 -4.43 -16.11 -7.45
C GLU A 171 -4.28 -15.43 -6.09
N GLN A 172 -3.63 -16.08 -5.12
CA GLN A 172 -3.30 -15.47 -3.83
C GLN A 172 -2.27 -14.34 -3.97
N GLU A 173 -1.22 -14.53 -4.78
CA GLU A 173 -0.24 -13.47 -5.08
C GLU A 173 -0.90 -12.29 -5.81
N GLN A 174 -1.81 -12.58 -6.74
CA GLN A 174 -2.58 -11.58 -7.46
C GLN A 174 -3.54 -10.81 -6.53
N ALA A 175 -4.20 -11.49 -5.59
CA ALA A 175 -5.05 -10.84 -4.59
C ALA A 175 -4.24 -9.90 -3.68
N GLU A 176 -3.03 -10.31 -3.25
CA GLU A 176 -2.14 -9.45 -2.47
C GLU A 176 -1.67 -8.22 -3.26
N THR A 177 -1.25 -8.44 -4.52
CA THR A 177 -0.87 -7.34 -5.42
C THR A 177 -2.04 -6.38 -5.65
N THR A 178 -3.24 -6.91 -5.86
CA THR A 178 -4.46 -6.12 -6.03
C THR A 178 -4.77 -5.32 -4.76
N LYS A 179 -4.58 -5.91 -3.58
CA LYS A 179 -4.77 -5.23 -2.29
C LYS A 179 -3.82 -4.05 -2.13
N GLU A 180 -2.53 -4.26 -2.39
CA GLU A 180 -1.53 -3.18 -2.33
C GLU A 180 -1.85 -2.03 -3.29
N LEU A 181 -2.35 -2.36 -4.49
CA LEU A 181 -2.77 -1.37 -5.48
C LEU A 181 -4.08 -0.66 -5.10
N ALA A 182 -5.02 -1.34 -4.46
CA ALA A 182 -6.27 -0.76 -3.96
C ALA A 182 -6.02 0.25 -2.83
N ASP A 183 -5.04 -0.04 -1.98
CA ASP A 183 -4.62 0.85 -0.88
C ASP A 183 -3.75 2.04 -1.38
N ALA A 184 -3.28 1.99 -2.62
CA ALA A 184 -2.43 3.03 -3.18
C ALA A 184 -3.18 4.36 -3.38
N ARG A 185 -2.48 5.46 -3.14
CA ARG A 185 -3.01 6.82 -3.37
C ARG A 185 -2.95 7.22 -4.84
N VAL A 186 -4.00 7.87 -5.32
CA VAL A 186 -4.11 8.41 -6.69
C VAL A 186 -3.97 9.94 -6.76
N ASP A 187 -4.06 10.64 -5.63
CA ASP A 187 -4.13 12.12 -5.56
C ASP A 187 -2.78 12.83 -5.40
N GLY A 188 -1.67 12.19 -5.80
CA GLY A 188 -0.32 12.70 -5.56
C GLY A 188 -0.06 14.10 -6.17
N SER A 189 -0.55 14.35 -7.38
CA SER A 189 -0.45 15.64 -8.06
C SER A 189 -1.25 16.74 -7.34
N PHE A 190 -2.44 16.41 -6.84
CA PHE A 190 -3.28 17.31 -6.07
C PHE A 190 -2.67 17.66 -4.71
N LYS A 191 -2.15 16.69 -3.95
CA LYS A 191 -1.40 16.97 -2.71
C LYS A 191 -0.22 17.92 -2.96
N ARG A 192 0.54 17.68 -4.03
CA ARG A 192 1.66 18.56 -4.41
C ARG A 192 1.17 19.97 -4.73
N LEU A 193 0.03 20.11 -5.42
CA LEU A 193 -0.58 21.41 -5.68
C LEU A 193 -0.92 22.15 -4.37
N LYS A 194 -1.58 21.47 -3.42
CA LYS A 194 -1.95 22.08 -2.12
C LYS A 194 -0.73 22.61 -1.36
N LEU A 195 0.42 21.95 -1.47
CA LEU A 195 1.67 22.36 -0.81
C LEU A 195 2.39 23.51 -1.53
N THR A 196 2.39 23.49 -2.86
CA THR A 196 3.26 24.38 -3.65
C THR A 196 2.56 25.65 -4.13
N HIS A 197 1.26 25.58 -4.46
CA HIS A 197 0.56 26.63 -5.17
C HIS A 197 0.05 27.75 -4.25
N LYS A 198 0.24 29.02 -4.65
CA LYS A 198 -0.13 30.21 -3.86
C LYS A 198 -1.61 30.24 -3.47
N ALA A 199 -2.50 29.77 -4.36
CA ALA A 199 -3.94 29.68 -4.07
C ALA A 199 -4.27 28.86 -2.81
N PHE A 200 -3.42 27.90 -2.41
CA PHE A 200 -3.64 27.05 -1.23
C PHE A 200 -2.79 27.46 -0.02
N LYS A 201 -1.93 28.48 -0.16
CA LYS A 201 -1.18 29.03 0.97
C LYS A 201 -2.03 30.10 1.65
N PRO A 202 -2.09 30.13 2.99
CA PRO A 202 -2.67 31.28 3.67
C PRO A 202 -1.85 32.51 3.26
N GLU A 203 -2.52 33.57 2.81
CA GLU A 203 -1.87 34.87 2.67
C GLU A 203 -1.28 35.20 4.05
N LYS A 204 0.05 35.34 4.13
CA LYS A 204 0.64 35.95 5.30
C LYS A 204 -0.01 37.34 5.42
N PRO A 205 -0.58 37.72 6.57
CA PRO A 205 -1.03 39.09 6.74
C PRO A 205 0.16 40.00 6.42
N GLU A 206 -0.07 41.00 5.58
CA GLU A 206 0.96 42.00 5.25
C GLU A 206 1.51 42.56 6.56
N ALA A 207 2.83 42.50 6.71
CA ALA A 207 3.56 43.14 7.81
C ALA A 207 3.42 44.66 7.64
N GLY A 208 2.31 45.21 8.13
CA GLY A 208 1.93 46.61 7.91
C GLY A 208 0.51 46.97 8.37
N SER A 209 -0.34 46.01 8.72
CA SER A 209 -1.59 46.35 9.42
C SER A 209 -1.28 46.70 10.87
N GLU A 210 -1.27 48.00 11.17
CA GLU A 210 -1.15 48.52 12.53
C GLU A 210 -2.20 47.84 13.43
N PRO A 211 -1.85 47.49 14.69
CA PRO A 211 -2.83 46.98 15.62
C PRO A 211 -3.90 48.04 15.83
N ILE A 212 -5.14 47.72 15.45
CA ILE A 212 -6.32 48.51 15.81
C ILE A 212 -6.34 48.57 17.34
N ASN A 213 -5.98 49.72 17.88
CA ASN A 213 -5.96 49.98 19.30
C ASN A 213 -7.41 50.08 19.75
N TYR A 214 -7.99 48.97 20.20
CA TYR A 214 -9.32 48.96 20.79
C TYR A 214 -9.26 49.73 22.12
N VAL A 215 -9.59 51.02 22.08
CA VAL A 215 -10.00 51.75 23.27
C VAL A 215 -11.32 51.15 23.70
N ASN A 216 -11.26 50.26 24.69
CA ASN A 216 -12.45 49.69 25.30
C ASN A 216 -13.20 50.79 26.06
N PRO A 217 -14.41 51.21 25.64
CA PRO A 217 -15.15 52.30 26.30
C PRO A 217 -15.69 51.93 27.69
N LEU A 218 -15.48 50.69 28.16
CA LEU A 218 -16.04 50.19 29.42
C LEU A 218 -15.17 50.40 30.66
N TYR A 219 -14.01 51.06 30.55
CA TYR A 219 -13.18 51.37 31.73
C TYR A 219 -12.62 52.80 31.68
N PRO A 220 -13.30 53.79 32.30
CA PRO A 220 -12.69 55.10 32.53
C PRO A 220 -11.54 54.95 33.55
N LYS A 221 -10.35 55.40 33.16
CA LYS A 221 -9.18 55.51 34.04
C LYS A 221 -9.53 56.36 35.26
N LYS A 222 -9.42 55.80 36.47
CA LYS A 222 -9.48 56.58 37.71
C LYS A 222 -8.21 57.42 37.81
N HIS A 223 -8.37 58.74 37.83
CA HIS A 223 -7.31 59.69 38.17
C HIS A 223 -6.92 59.56 39.64
N LYS A 224 -5.62 59.59 39.90
CA LYS A 224 -5.00 60.04 41.15
C LYS A 224 -4.06 61.17 40.80
#